data_AF-A0A3B9E825-F1
#
_entry.id   AF-A0A3B9E825-F1
#
_cell.length_a   1.000
_cell.length_b   1.000
_cell.length_c   1.000
_cell.angle_alpha   90.00
_cell.angle_beta   90.00
_cell.angle_gamma   90.00
#
_symmetry.space_group_name_H-M   'P 1'
#
loop_
_entity.id
_entity.type
_entity.pdbx_description
1 polymer ?
#
loop_
_entity_poly.entity_id
_entity_poly.type
_entity_poly.pdbx_seq_one_letter_code
_entity_poly.pdbx_strand_id
1 'polypeptide(L)'
;MIFRILFLCLLCIWVGVSQAEYRCFYGNLHAHTSYSDGESTPDTAYAYARDVARVDVQALTEHNNGGSFGGVSYSITPEHYQNLRLIADTMTAPGRFVALSGQEVGSIGSSGFGHINIWEAPGLWPYNNTDLLGCYSWILGQGYPAMYCHPDSSWNSNFNDLYYYQDYDRAMDLIEVINSSSLYEDAYFRALEKGWHVGASSNQDNHHRDWGHRVNYYGNIPLTGIWADTLTKPAILEALQARRTTAMEVSPADDRIELLLSVDGRYQGQHFIRQEGTAKIRIEARASTSFASLLLYSNGIPSDTFNLVPASNQTVWELEKSIGLGTVYYFVKALQTDGDRAWTSPVHIDGVAEKSPVVTWPTPIRNFSRIVFTPLPGAISVKAVIFDLSGQKIKEITGSQPDQPIGWDGKDARGRQVMNGVYFIRLEQRSATETRTSLGKTMVSR
;
A
#
# COMPACT_ATOMS: atom_id res chain seq x y z
N MET A 1 -25.52 60.40 -20.34
CA MET A 1 -25.91 59.16 -19.62
C MET A 1 -24.87 58.11 -19.91
N ILE A 2 -24.13 57.70 -18.88
CA ILE A 2 -22.99 56.76 -18.97
C ILE A 2 -23.53 55.34 -18.88
N PHE A 3 -23.26 54.50 -19.89
CA PHE A 3 -23.53 53.06 -19.85
C PHE A 3 -22.43 52.38 -19.01
N ARG A 4 -22.81 51.80 -17.87
CA ARG A 4 -21.95 50.88 -17.10
C ARG A 4 -22.19 49.45 -17.58
N ILE A 5 -21.16 48.85 -18.16
CA ILE A 5 -21.10 47.41 -18.48
C ILE A 5 -20.69 46.69 -17.19
N LEU A 6 -21.58 45.84 -16.66
CA LEU A 6 -21.24 44.91 -15.58
C LEU A 6 -20.47 43.72 -16.16
N PHE A 7 -19.20 43.57 -15.80
CA PHE A 7 -18.46 42.33 -15.99
C PHE A 7 -18.90 41.33 -14.90
N LEU A 8 -19.60 40.26 -15.29
CA LEU A 8 -19.79 39.09 -14.42
C LEU A 8 -18.47 38.29 -14.41
N CYS A 9 -17.71 38.40 -13.32
CA CYS A 9 -16.66 37.43 -13.02
C CYS A 9 -17.31 36.11 -12.60
N LEU A 10 -17.28 35.12 -13.47
CA LEU A 10 -17.50 33.72 -13.11
C LEU A 10 -16.33 33.26 -12.22
N LEU A 11 -16.52 33.28 -10.90
CA LEU A 11 -15.68 32.53 -9.98
C LEU A 11 -15.90 31.03 -10.25
N CYS A 12 -14.98 30.40 -10.97
CA CYS A 12 -14.82 28.95 -10.91
C CYS A 12 -14.37 28.59 -9.50
N ILE A 13 -15.31 28.20 -8.64
CA ILE A 13 -15.02 27.56 -7.36
C ILE A 13 -14.45 26.18 -7.72
N TRP A 14 -13.13 26.06 -7.73
CA TRP A 14 -12.49 24.77 -7.59
C TRP A 14 -12.90 24.24 -6.22
N VAL A 15 -13.81 23.27 -6.18
CA VAL A 15 -13.97 22.43 -5.01
C VAL A 15 -12.70 21.57 -4.97
N GLY A 16 -11.65 22.12 -4.36
CA GLY A 16 -10.54 21.31 -3.92
C GLY A 16 -11.14 20.27 -3.00
N VAL A 17 -11.07 19.00 -3.39
CA VAL A 17 -11.26 17.90 -2.45
C VAL A 17 -10.20 18.13 -1.40
N SER A 18 -10.62 18.53 -0.19
CA SER A 18 -9.74 18.54 0.98
C SER A 18 -9.19 17.12 1.07
N GLN A 19 -7.90 16.97 0.76
CA GLN A 19 -7.18 15.75 1.03
C GLN A 19 -7.29 15.53 2.54
N ALA A 20 -7.84 14.39 2.95
CA ALA A 20 -7.94 14.08 4.37
C ALA A 20 -6.54 14.15 4.98
N GLU A 21 -6.39 14.98 6.01
CA GLU A 21 -5.12 15.14 6.73
C GLU A 21 -4.97 13.96 7.69
N TYR A 22 -4.19 12.95 7.30
CA TYR A 22 -3.91 11.82 8.17
C TYR A 22 -3.00 12.24 9.33
N ARG A 23 -3.29 11.70 10.52
CA ARG A 23 -2.47 11.82 11.72
C ARG A 23 -1.85 10.48 12.04
N CYS A 24 -0.64 10.50 12.60
CA CYS A 24 0.02 9.29 13.08
C CYS A 24 -0.49 8.97 14.50
N PHE A 25 -1.03 7.76 14.68
CA PHE A 25 -1.38 7.19 15.98
C PHE A 25 -0.46 6.03 16.30
N TYR A 26 0.07 5.97 17.50
CA TYR A 26 1.10 5.00 17.88
C TYR A 26 0.48 3.82 18.59
N GLY A 27 0.81 2.61 18.14
CA GLY A 27 0.23 1.41 18.72
C GLY A 27 1.16 0.23 18.83
N ASN A 28 0.78 -0.67 19.73
CA ASN A 28 1.33 -2.03 19.81
C ASN A 28 0.24 -3.00 19.35
N LEU A 29 0.46 -3.64 18.20
CA LEU A 29 -0.55 -4.48 17.52
C LEU A 29 -0.41 -5.97 17.83
N HIS A 30 0.54 -6.36 18.70
CA HIS A 30 0.81 -7.74 19.05
C HIS A 30 1.20 -7.86 20.54
N ALA A 31 0.29 -8.41 21.35
CA ALA A 31 0.56 -8.74 22.75
C ALA A 31 -0.49 -9.70 23.32
N HIS A 32 -0.15 -10.28 24.47
CA HIS A 32 -0.90 -11.37 25.11
C HIS A 32 -1.20 -11.05 26.57
N THR A 33 -2.18 -11.78 27.12
CA THR A 33 -2.58 -11.68 28.54
C THR A 33 -2.76 -13.07 29.12
N SER A 34 -3.31 -13.15 30.34
CA SER A 34 -3.66 -14.43 30.97
C SER A 34 -4.81 -15.17 30.27
N TYR A 35 -5.30 -14.69 29.13
CA TYR A 35 -6.25 -15.42 28.28
C TYR A 35 -5.55 -16.42 27.36
N SER A 36 -4.25 -16.23 27.10
CA SER A 36 -3.33 -17.28 26.65
C SER A 36 -2.22 -17.52 27.69
N ASP A 37 -1.00 -17.09 27.38
CA ASP A 37 0.25 -17.35 28.09
C ASP A 37 0.96 -16.06 28.54
N GLY A 38 0.29 -14.91 28.41
CA GLY A 38 0.73 -13.65 28.99
C GLY A 38 0.32 -13.48 30.45
N GLU A 39 0.72 -12.37 31.03
CA GLU A 39 0.39 -12.01 32.40
C GLU A 39 -0.86 -11.12 32.51
N SER A 40 -1.53 -11.16 33.67
CA SER A 40 -2.65 -10.27 34.02
C SER A 40 -3.85 -10.31 33.06
N THR A 41 -4.89 -9.53 33.35
CA THR A 41 -6.16 -9.55 32.59
C THR A 41 -6.19 -8.50 31.46
N PRO A 42 -7.03 -8.68 30.42
CA PRO A 42 -7.18 -7.73 29.32
C PRO A 42 -7.49 -6.28 29.72
N ASP A 43 -8.37 -6.07 30.71
CA ASP A 43 -8.70 -4.74 31.23
C ASP A 43 -7.49 -4.05 31.87
N THR A 44 -6.66 -4.81 32.60
CA THR A 44 -5.39 -4.31 33.15
C THR A 44 -4.43 -3.93 32.02
N ALA A 45 -4.33 -4.77 30.99
CA ALA A 45 -3.43 -4.54 29.87
C ALA A 45 -3.79 -3.27 29.09
N TYR A 46 -5.07 -3.11 28.73
CA TYR A 46 -5.54 -1.89 28.05
C TYR A 46 -5.39 -0.64 28.92
N ALA A 47 -5.68 -0.73 30.23
CA ALA A 47 -5.49 0.39 31.14
C ALA A 47 -4.02 0.81 31.24
N TYR A 48 -3.10 -0.15 31.33
CA TYR A 48 -1.66 0.11 31.34
C TYR A 48 -1.21 0.78 30.04
N ALA A 49 -1.56 0.20 28.89
CA ALA A 49 -1.17 0.73 27.59
C ALA A 49 -1.67 2.18 27.40
N ARG A 50 -2.91 2.47 27.80
CA ARG A 50 -3.51 3.80 27.72
C ARG A 50 -2.88 4.80 28.69
N ASP A 51 -2.82 4.46 29.98
CA ASP A 51 -2.58 5.44 31.03
C ASP A 51 -1.11 5.52 31.47
N VAL A 52 -0.34 4.44 31.26
CA VAL A 52 1.08 4.34 31.62
C VAL A 52 1.97 4.44 30.38
N ALA A 53 1.79 3.55 29.40
CA ALA A 53 2.59 3.56 28.17
C ALA A 53 2.23 4.72 27.22
N ARG A 54 1.00 5.22 27.31
CA ARG A 54 0.46 6.32 26.50
C ARG A 54 0.61 6.05 25.00
N VAL A 55 0.28 4.82 24.60
CA VAL A 55 0.02 4.48 23.20
C VAL A 55 -1.43 4.81 22.87
N ASP A 56 -1.70 5.16 21.62
CA ASP A 56 -3.03 5.47 21.12
C ASP A 56 -3.84 4.19 20.82
N VAL A 57 -3.16 3.11 20.44
CA VAL A 57 -3.77 1.83 20.06
C VAL A 57 -3.07 0.66 20.75
N GLN A 58 -3.82 -0.25 21.35
CA GLN A 58 -3.30 -1.52 21.84
C GLN A 58 -4.16 -2.65 21.29
N ALA A 59 -3.53 -3.64 20.68
CA ALA A 59 -4.17 -4.91 20.33
C ALA A 59 -3.74 -6.01 21.30
N LEU A 60 -4.70 -6.84 21.70
CA LEU A 60 -4.44 -8.10 22.39
C LEU A 60 -4.81 -9.23 21.44
N THR A 61 -3.86 -10.11 21.15
CA THR A 61 -3.91 -11.10 20.07
C THR A 61 -3.62 -12.48 20.63
N GLU A 62 -4.47 -12.92 21.56
CA GLU A 62 -4.26 -14.14 22.33
C GLU A 62 -4.09 -15.37 21.41
N HIS A 63 -3.20 -16.28 21.80
CA HIS A 63 -2.97 -17.50 21.04
C HIS A 63 -4.24 -18.34 20.87
N ASN A 64 -4.49 -18.78 19.63
CA ASN A 64 -5.58 -19.68 19.23
C ASN A 64 -5.03 -20.99 18.59
N ASN A 65 -3.74 -21.24 18.73
CA ASN A 65 -2.99 -22.23 17.96
C ASN A 65 -2.72 -23.55 18.67
N GLY A 66 -3.34 -23.79 19.82
CA GLY A 66 -3.34 -25.09 20.51
C GLY A 66 -2.08 -25.43 21.30
N GLY A 67 -1.17 -24.47 21.49
CA GLY A 67 0.04 -24.72 22.27
C GLY A 67 -0.24 -25.01 23.74
N SER A 68 0.74 -25.66 24.38
CA SER A 68 0.67 -26.05 25.78
C SER A 68 1.99 -25.78 26.50
N PHE A 69 1.93 -25.19 27.69
CA PHE A 69 3.07 -25.04 28.58
C PHE A 69 2.82 -25.85 29.86
N GLY A 70 3.74 -26.77 30.19
CA GLY A 70 3.60 -27.61 31.39
C GLY A 70 2.36 -28.53 31.39
N GLY A 71 1.81 -28.86 30.20
CA GLY A 71 0.61 -29.70 30.07
C GLY A 71 -0.72 -28.95 30.16
N VAL A 72 -0.69 -27.62 30.31
CA VAL A 72 -1.88 -26.75 30.27
C VAL A 72 -1.92 -26.06 28.91
N SER A 73 -3.06 -26.12 28.21
CA SER A 73 -3.22 -25.39 26.95
C SER A 73 -3.32 -23.89 27.23
N TYR A 74 -2.63 -23.08 26.44
CA TYR A 74 -2.72 -21.62 26.47
C TYR A 74 -3.60 -21.07 25.34
N SER A 75 -4.47 -21.88 24.74
CA SER A 75 -5.37 -21.39 23.70
C SER A 75 -6.56 -20.66 24.30
N ILE A 76 -6.84 -19.48 23.76
CA ILE A 76 -8.02 -18.71 24.13
C ILE A 76 -9.30 -19.52 23.87
N THR A 77 -10.22 -19.54 24.84
CA THR A 77 -11.52 -20.19 24.69
C THR A 77 -12.51 -19.27 23.94
N PRO A 78 -13.59 -19.81 23.34
CA PRO A 78 -14.59 -18.96 22.70
C PRO A 78 -15.24 -17.96 23.67
N GLU A 79 -15.40 -18.36 24.95
CA GLU A 79 -15.93 -17.51 26.02
C GLU A 79 -14.97 -16.36 26.36
N HIS A 80 -13.67 -16.67 26.51
CA HIS A 80 -12.65 -15.64 26.72
C HIS A 80 -12.51 -14.71 25.52
N TYR A 81 -12.63 -15.21 24.29
CA TYR A 81 -12.60 -14.36 23.10
C TYR A 81 -13.78 -13.39 23.06
N GLN A 82 -15.00 -13.86 23.34
CA GLN A 82 -16.17 -12.98 23.45
C GLN A 82 -15.98 -11.93 24.56
N ASN A 83 -15.43 -12.32 25.70
CA ASN A 83 -15.17 -11.39 26.79
C ASN A 83 -14.05 -10.38 26.44
N LEU A 84 -12.99 -10.81 25.76
CA LEU A 84 -11.93 -9.93 25.27
C LEU A 84 -12.50 -8.87 24.33
N ARG A 85 -13.37 -9.26 23.38
CA ARG A 85 -14.05 -8.32 22.48
C ARG A 85 -14.88 -7.29 23.26
N LEU A 86 -15.67 -7.74 24.24
CA LEU A 86 -16.47 -6.86 25.11
C LEU A 86 -15.58 -5.88 25.90
N ILE A 87 -14.49 -6.36 26.47
CA ILE A 87 -13.53 -5.52 27.21
C ILE A 87 -12.88 -4.51 26.25
N ALA A 88 -12.45 -4.91 25.07
CA ALA A 88 -11.86 -4.01 24.08
C ALA A 88 -12.84 -2.89 23.66
N ASP A 89 -14.10 -3.23 23.43
CA ASP A 89 -15.15 -2.24 23.15
C ASP A 89 -15.36 -1.28 24.32
N THR A 90 -15.37 -1.79 25.55
CA THR A 90 -15.56 -0.99 26.77
C THR A 90 -14.36 -0.07 27.07
N MET A 91 -13.15 -0.55 26.79
CA MET A 91 -11.90 0.19 27.05
C MET A 91 -11.56 1.20 25.95
N THR A 92 -12.16 1.05 24.76
CA THR A 92 -12.05 2.02 23.67
C THR A 92 -12.70 3.34 24.07
N ALA A 93 -11.93 4.42 23.96
CA ALA A 93 -12.37 5.79 24.20
C ALA A 93 -12.06 6.63 22.95
N PRO A 94 -13.02 6.80 22.01
CA PRO A 94 -12.80 7.55 20.77
C PRO A 94 -12.15 8.91 21.01
N GLY A 95 -11.12 9.24 20.22
CA GLY A 95 -10.32 10.46 20.37
C GLY A 95 -9.23 10.40 21.44
N ARG A 96 -9.16 9.31 22.23
CA ARG A 96 -8.17 9.12 23.29
C ARG A 96 -7.42 7.78 23.23
N PHE A 97 -8.11 6.68 22.96
CA PHE A 97 -7.53 5.33 22.96
C PHE A 97 -8.40 4.34 22.21
N VAL A 98 -7.79 3.46 21.42
CA VAL A 98 -8.47 2.36 20.74
C VAL A 98 -7.92 1.03 21.23
N ALA A 99 -8.79 0.20 21.79
CA ALA A 99 -8.49 -1.18 22.14
C ALA A 99 -8.96 -2.11 21.03
N LEU A 100 -8.06 -2.95 20.53
CA LEU A 100 -8.36 -4.00 19.56
C LEU A 100 -8.26 -5.36 20.23
N SER A 101 -9.27 -6.18 19.99
CA SER A 101 -9.29 -7.60 20.30
C SER A 101 -8.84 -8.38 19.07
N GLY A 102 -8.16 -9.50 19.27
CA GLY A 102 -7.63 -10.31 18.17
C GLY A 102 -7.25 -11.70 18.65
N GLN A 103 -6.72 -12.46 17.71
CA GLN A 103 -6.22 -13.81 17.93
C GLN A 103 -4.93 -13.98 17.13
N GLU A 104 -3.97 -14.72 17.69
CA GLU A 104 -2.78 -15.19 16.97
C GLU A 104 -2.99 -16.66 16.61
N VAL A 105 -3.04 -16.95 15.31
CA VAL A 105 -3.41 -18.26 14.76
C VAL A 105 -2.22 -18.91 14.05
N GLY A 106 -2.32 -20.22 13.81
CA GLY A 106 -1.25 -20.99 13.18
C GLY A 106 -0.16 -21.38 14.17
N SER A 107 0.68 -22.35 13.82
CA SER A 107 1.71 -22.89 14.71
C SER A 107 3.11 -22.73 14.14
N ILE A 108 4.09 -22.66 15.05
CA ILE A 108 5.52 -22.74 14.73
C ILE A 108 5.95 -24.23 14.79
N GLY A 109 6.76 -24.68 13.83
CA GLY A 109 7.30 -26.05 13.78
C GLY A 109 7.09 -26.76 12.44
N SER A 110 7.49 -28.03 12.35
CA SER A 110 7.60 -28.77 11.08
C SER A 110 6.30 -28.97 10.30
N SER A 111 5.13 -28.81 10.94
CA SER A 111 3.82 -28.95 10.32
C SER A 111 2.99 -27.66 10.31
N GLY A 112 3.49 -26.58 10.90
CA GLY A 112 2.80 -25.29 11.00
C GLY A 112 3.15 -24.33 9.87
N PHE A 113 2.39 -23.25 9.72
CA PHE A 113 2.64 -22.23 8.70
C PHE A 113 3.26 -20.95 9.23
N GLY A 114 3.48 -20.83 10.54
CA GLY A 114 3.85 -19.57 11.21
C GLY A 114 2.65 -18.96 11.91
N HIS A 115 2.82 -17.76 12.46
CA HIS A 115 1.74 -17.08 13.19
C HIS A 115 1.14 -15.92 12.41
N ILE A 116 -0.19 -15.81 12.45
CA ILE A 116 -0.93 -14.71 11.86
C ILE A 116 -1.81 -14.07 12.93
N ASN A 117 -1.68 -12.76 13.11
CA ASN A 117 -2.64 -11.99 13.89
C ASN A 117 -3.86 -11.65 13.03
N ILE A 118 -5.05 -11.80 13.60
CA ILE A 118 -6.32 -11.43 12.98
C ILE A 118 -7.12 -10.62 14.01
N TRP A 119 -7.40 -9.36 13.71
CA TRP A 119 -8.05 -8.44 14.63
C TRP A 119 -9.57 -8.40 14.41
N GLU A 120 -10.33 -8.23 15.49
CA GLU A 120 -11.77 -7.93 15.53
C GLU A 120 -12.71 -8.93 14.81
N ALA A 121 -12.17 -10.07 14.34
CA ALA A 121 -12.93 -11.13 13.71
C ALA A 121 -14.12 -11.59 14.59
N PRO A 122 -15.26 -11.95 13.99
CA PRO A 122 -16.47 -12.27 14.76
C PRO A 122 -16.36 -13.57 15.56
N GLY A 123 -15.45 -14.46 15.17
CA GLY A 123 -15.21 -15.75 15.82
C GLY A 123 -13.77 -16.22 15.68
N LEU A 124 -13.46 -17.36 16.28
CA LEU A 124 -12.13 -17.95 16.25
C LEU A 124 -11.90 -18.76 14.97
N TRP A 125 -10.67 -18.71 14.46
CA TRP A 125 -10.14 -19.69 13.52
C TRP A 125 -10.14 -21.09 14.17
N PRO A 126 -10.39 -22.20 13.44
CA PRO A 126 -10.33 -23.53 14.02
C PRO A 126 -8.97 -23.84 14.67
N TYR A 127 -9.02 -24.29 15.92
CA TYR A 127 -7.83 -24.68 16.70
C TYR A 127 -6.97 -25.73 15.97
N ASN A 128 -5.66 -25.69 16.19
CA ASN A 128 -4.69 -26.67 15.69
C ASN A 128 -4.71 -26.87 14.16
N ASN A 129 -5.22 -25.90 13.41
CA ASN A 129 -5.32 -26.00 11.96
C ASN A 129 -4.08 -25.37 11.30
N THR A 130 -3.36 -26.17 10.53
CA THR A 130 -2.12 -25.80 9.83
C THR A 130 -2.33 -25.61 8.32
N ASP A 131 -3.58 -25.50 7.86
CA ASP A 131 -3.92 -25.15 6.49
C ASP A 131 -3.78 -23.64 6.27
N LEU A 132 -2.63 -23.23 5.70
CA LEU A 132 -2.34 -21.83 5.38
C LEU A 132 -3.35 -21.24 4.38
N LEU A 133 -3.71 -21.97 3.33
CA LEU A 133 -4.63 -21.46 2.30
C LEU A 133 -6.07 -21.40 2.82
N GLY A 134 -6.45 -22.36 3.66
CA GLY A 134 -7.69 -22.31 4.42
C GLY A 134 -7.74 -21.10 5.36
N CYS A 135 -6.63 -20.77 6.03
CA CYS A 135 -6.52 -19.60 6.88
C CYS A 135 -6.72 -18.30 6.07
N TYR A 136 -6.03 -18.15 4.95
CA TYR A 136 -6.23 -16.99 4.05
C TYR A 136 -7.67 -16.88 3.55
N SER A 137 -8.27 -18.00 3.13
CA SER A 137 -9.67 -18.04 2.70
C SER A 137 -10.63 -17.58 3.81
N TRP A 138 -10.35 -17.97 5.05
CA TRP A 138 -11.16 -17.59 6.19
C TRP A 138 -11.00 -16.11 6.52
N ILE A 139 -9.78 -15.57 6.50
CA ILE A 139 -9.52 -14.13 6.70
C ILE A 139 -10.29 -13.29 5.67
N LEU A 140 -10.21 -13.66 4.39
CA LEU A 140 -10.99 -13.01 3.32
C LEU A 140 -12.50 -13.06 3.58
N GLY A 141 -13.00 -14.19 4.11
CA GLY A 141 -14.39 -14.35 4.49
C GLY A 141 -14.81 -13.52 5.70
N GLN A 142 -13.90 -13.21 6.62
CA GLN A 142 -14.18 -12.34 7.77
C GLN A 142 -14.13 -10.86 7.41
N GLY A 143 -13.22 -10.45 6.52
CA GLY A 143 -13.11 -9.06 6.06
C GLY A 143 -12.47 -8.12 7.09
N TYR A 144 -11.63 -8.65 7.98
CA TYR A 144 -10.89 -7.89 8.99
C TYR A 144 -9.38 -7.92 8.73
N PRO A 145 -8.62 -6.93 9.23
CA PRO A 145 -7.19 -6.89 8.97
C PRO A 145 -6.43 -8.05 9.59
N ALA A 146 -5.36 -8.46 8.90
CA ALA A 146 -4.46 -9.52 9.36
C ALA A 146 -2.97 -9.21 9.09
N MET A 147 -2.09 -9.86 9.85
CA MET A 147 -0.65 -9.60 9.81
C MET A 147 0.18 -10.86 9.94
N TYR A 148 1.24 -10.96 9.13
CA TYR A 148 2.29 -11.96 9.33
C TYR A 148 3.10 -11.59 10.57
N CYS A 149 3.08 -12.44 11.58
CA CYS A 149 3.85 -12.28 12.80
C CYS A 149 5.23 -12.91 12.65
N HIS A 150 6.25 -12.23 13.21
CA HIS A 150 7.63 -12.68 13.38
C HIS A 150 8.09 -13.71 12.32
N PRO A 151 8.10 -13.33 11.02
CA PRO A 151 8.27 -14.25 9.88
C PRO A 151 9.71 -14.77 9.74
N ASP A 152 10.15 -15.58 10.70
CA ASP A 152 11.52 -16.07 10.79
C ASP A 152 11.84 -17.08 9.69
N SER A 153 12.75 -16.70 8.79
CA SER A 153 13.17 -17.56 7.68
C SER A 153 13.99 -18.79 8.10
N SER A 154 14.42 -18.90 9.35
CA SER A 154 15.07 -20.09 9.90
C SER A 154 14.06 -21.19 10.26
N TRP A 155 12.77 -20.88 10.32
CA TRP A 155 11.72 -21.84 10.62
C TRP A 155 11.13 -22.42 9.34
N ASN A 156 10.82 -23.72 9.34
CA ASN A 156 10.05 -24.34 8.26
C ASN A 156 8.62 -23.80 8.17
N SER A 157 8.14 -23.17 9.25
CA SER A 157 6.82 -22.56 9.40
C SER A 157 6.89 -21.03 9.19
N ASN A 158 7.31 -20.61 8.01
CA ASN A 158 7.44 -19.20 7.61
C ASN A 158 6.57 -18.88 6.39
N PHE A 159 5.34 -19.38 6.40
CA PHE A 159 4.32 -19.16 5.36
C PHE A 159 4.74 -19.68 3.98
N ASN A 160 5.39 -20.86 3.95
CA ASN A 160 6.04 -21.40 2.74
C ASN A 160 7.05 -20.41 2.14
N ASP A 161 7.92 -19.87 2.99
CA ASP A 161 8.84 -18.78 2.66
C ASP A 161 8.09 -17.56 2.07
N LEU A 162 6.92 -17.22 2.59
CA LEU A 162 6.08 -16.12 2.08
C LEU A 162 5.75 -16.27 0.59
N TYR A 163 5.52 -17.49 0.09
CA TYR A 163 5.10 -17.72 -1.29
C TYR A 163 3.90 -16.83 -1.65
N TYR A 164 3.97 -16.13 -2.78
CA TYR A 164 2.91 -15.23 -3.19
C TYR A 164 1.76 -15.97 -3.86
N TYR A 165 0.61 -15.96 -3.20
CA TYR A 165 -0.64 -16.48 -3.75
C TYR A 165 -1.54 -15.32 -4.15
N GLN A 166 -1.57 -15.01 -5.45
CA GLN A 166 -2.27 -13.82 -5.98
C GLN A 166 -3.73 -13.71 -5.56
N ASP A 167 -4.47 -14.82 -5.50
CA ASP A 167 -5.89 -14.85 -5.08
C ASP A 167 -6.09 -14.46 -3.60
N TYR A 168 -5.01 -14.54 -2.80
CA TYR A 168 -5.01 -14.25 -1.37
C TYR A 168 -4.24 -12.97 -1.01
N ASP A 169 -3.83 -12.15 -1.98
CA ASP A 169 -3.10 -10.90 -1.72
C ASP A 169 -3.83 -10.00 -0.70
N ARG A 170 -5.16 -9.95 -0.78
CA ARG A 170 -6.02 -9.18 0.14
C ARG A 170 -6.26 -9.84 1.50
N ALA A 171 -5.77 -11.06 1.72
CA ALA A 171 -5.91 -11.74 3.00
C ALA A 171 -4.92 -11.20 4.03
N MET A 172 -3.82 -10.58 3.59
CA MET A 172 -2.75 -10.14 4.46
C MET A 172 -2.49 -8.66 4.25
N ASP A 173 -2.63 -7.89 5.32
CA ASP A 173 -2.43 -6.45 5.26
C ASP A 173 -1.04 -6.07 5.72
N LEU A 174 -0.55 -6.60 6.84
CA LEU A 174 0.70 -6.16 7.45
C LEU A 174 1.72 -7.29 7.59
N ILE A 175 2.97 -6.91 7.82
CA ILE A 175 4.06 -7.82 8.19
C ILE A 175 4.96 -7.15 9.23
N GLU A 176 5.33 -7.92 10.25
CA GLU A 176 6.27 -7.44 11.25
C GLU A 176 7.67 -7.31 10.68
N VAL A 177 8.19 -6.08 10.69
CA VAL A 177 9.59 -5.74 10.41
C VAL A 177 10.41 -5.87 11.69
N ILE A 178 9.82 -5.56 12.85
CA ILE A 178 10.42 -5.80 14.17
C ILE A 178 9.39 -6.49 15.04
N ASN A 179 9.82 -7.55 15.71
CA ASN A 179 9.07 -8.14 16.80
C ASN A 179 10.01 -8.36 17.97
N SER A 180 9.64 -7.87 19.15
CA SER A 180 10.46 -7.99 20.36
C SER A 180 11.88 -7.44 20.12
N SER A 181 12.90 -8.31 20.11
CA SER A 181 14.29 -7.97 19.83
C SER A 181 14.76 -8.43 18.44
N SER A 182 13.89 -9.03 17.64
CA SER A 182 14.22 -9.61 16.35
C SER A 182 13.87 -8.64 15.21
N LEU A 183 14.79 -8.54 14.26
CA LEU A 183 14.61 -7.77 13.03
C LEU A 183 14.27 -8.72 11.87
N TYR A 184 13.14 -8.47 11.23
CA TYR A 184 12.60 -9.20 10.08
C TYR A 184 12.55 -8.33 8.82
N GLU A 185 13.47 -7.37 8.68
CA GLU A 185 13.61 -6.51 7.50
C GLU A 185 13.71 -7.33 6.20
N ASP A 186 14.51 -8.39 6.19
CA ASP A 186 14.66 -9.27 5.04
C ASP A 186 13.35 -10.00 4.67
N ALA A 187 12.47 -10.26 5.64
CA ALA A 187 11.17 -10.88 5.38
C ALA A 187 10.19 -9.88 4.78
N TYR A 188 10.19 -8.63 5.25
CA TYR A 188 9.42 -7.55 4.63
C TYR A 188 9.85 -7.34 3.18
N PHE A 189 11.16 -7.28 2.91
CA PHE A 189 11.65 -7.08 1.55
C PHE A 189 11.29 -8.26 0.64
N ARG A 190 11.42 -9.49 1.15
CA ARG A 190 11.06 -10.73 0.44
C ARG A 190 9.57 -10.83 0.14
N ALA A 191 8.70 -10.42 1.06
CA ALA A 191 7.25 -10.38 0.82
C ALA A 191 6.92 -9.45 -0.36
N LEU A 192 7.46 -8.23 -0.33
CA LEU A 192 7.27 -7.23 -1.39
C LEU A 192 7.86 -7.70 -2.73
N GLU A 193 9.06 -8.29 -2.72
CA GLU A 193 9.70 -8.85 -3.92
C GLU A 193 8.85 -9.97 -4.56
N LYS A 194 8.23 -10.82 -3.72
CA LYS A 194 7.38 -11.93 -4.19
C LYS A 194 6.02 -11.46 -4.73
N GLY A 195 5.62 -10.22 -4.44
CA GLY A 195 4.41 -9.59 -4.97
C GLY A 195 3.32 -9.32 -3.94
N TRP A 196 3.56 -9.57 -2.65
CA TRP A 196 2.60 -9.23 -1.59
C TRP A 196 2.48 -7.73 -1.43
N HIS A 197 1.25 -7.22 -1.35
CA HIS A 197 1.00 -5.82 -0.98
C HIS A 197 0.83 -5.68 0.53
N VAL A 198 1.89 -5.89 1.32
CA VAL A 198 1.85 -5.77 2.79
C VAL A 198 2.45 -4.45 3.29
N GLY A 199 1.90 -3.91 4.38
CA GLY A 199 2.39 -2.75 5.10
C GLY A 199 3.37 -3.12 6.21
N ALA A 200 4.23 -2.18 6.57
CA ALA A 200 5.24 -2.38 7.60
C ALA A 200 4.65 -2.16 9.01
N SER A 201 4.89 -3.09 9.94
CA SER A 201 4.57 -2.92 11.37
C SER A 201 5.73 -3.35 12.27
N SER A 202 5.77 -2.82 13.49
CA SER A 202 6.68 -3.27 14.56
C SER A 202 5.90 -3.43 15.86
N ASN A 203 6.07 -4.57 16.54
CA ASN A 203 5.30 -4.87 17.74
C ASN A 203 6.12 -5.63 18.79
N GLN A 204 5.53 -5.85 19.95
CA GLN A 204 6.26 -6.30 21.14
C GLN A 204 6.15 -7.79 21.40
N ASP A 205 5.12 -8.47 20.86
CA ASP A 205 4.75 -9.83 21.26
C ASP A 205 4.78 -9.99 22.78
N ASN A 206 4.19 -8.99 23.45
CA ASN A 206 4.44 -8.81 24.88
C ASN A 206 3.58 -9.79 25.69
N HIS A 207 4.24 -10.56 26.54
CA HIS A 207 3.61 -11.49 27.47
C HIS A 207 3.64 -10.97 28.92
N HIS A 208 4.14 -9.75 29.15
CA HIS A 208 4.37 -9.18 30.47
C HIS A 208 3.58 -7.89 30.69
N ARG A 209 3.62 -7.39 31.94
CA ARG A 209 2.74 -6.32 32.44
C ARG A 209 3.03 -4.91 31.91
N ASP A 210 3.89 -4.77 30.91
CA ASP A 210 4.41 -3.53 30.35
C ASP A 210 3.94 -3.27 28.90
N TRP A 211 2.68 -3.58 28.57
CA TRP A 211 2.08 -3.40 27.23
C TRP A 211 2.24 -2.00 26.67
N GLY A 212 2.75 -1.90 25.43
CA GLY A 212 3.01 -0.62 24.78
C GLY A 212 4.30 0.05 25.25
N HIS A 213 4.97 -0.50 26.26
CA HIS A 213 6.20 0.03 26.86
C HIS A 213 7.29 -1.05 27.04
N ARG A 214 7.15 -2.22 26.41
CA ARG A 214 8.14 -3.29 26.54
C ARG A 214 9.45 -2.88 25.88
N VAL A 215 10.47 -2.68 26.70
CA VAL A 215 11.84 -2.43 26.23
C VAL A 215 12.45 -3.76 25.79
N ASN A 216 12.96 -3.79 24.57
CA ASN A 216 13.64 -4.96 24.00
C ASN A 216 15.10 -5.04 24.48
N TYR A 217 15.83 -6.07 24.04
CA TYR A 217 17.23 -6.28 24.45
C TYR A 217 18.16 -5.10 24.12
N TYR A 218 17.84 -4.32 23.08
CA TYR A 218 18.64 -3.19 22.61
C TYR A 218 18.27 -1.86 23.28
N GLY A 219 17.27 -1.84 24.17
CA GLY A 219 16.85 -0.63 24.85
C GLY A 219 15.78 0.17 24.11
N ASN A 220 15.18 -0.39 23.04
CA ASN A 220 14.15 0.27 22.26
C ASN A 220 12.77 -0.35 22.51
N ILE A 221 11.72 0.37 22.16
CA ILE A 221 10.33 -0.10 22.21
C ILE A 221 9.81 -0.21 20.77
N PRO A 222 9.53 -1.43 20.27
CA PRO A 222 8.87 -1.60 18.99
C PRO A 222 7.44 -1.05 19.02
N LEU A 223 7.09 -0.19 18.06
CA LEU A 223 5.76 0.39 17.89
C LEU A 223 5.38 0.51 16.41
N THR A 224 4.09 0.56 16.12
CA THR A 224 3.55 0.83 14.79
C THR A 224 2.85 2.18 14.79
N GLY A 225 3.27 3.08 13.90
CA GLY A 225 2.53 4.30 13.57
C GLY A 225 1.42 3.98 12.58
N ILE A 226 0.20 4.42 12.85
CA ILE A 226 -1.03 4.15 12.07
C ILE A 226 -1.57 5.48 11.58
N TRP A 227 -1.62 5.66 10.26
CA TRP A 227 -2.03 6.91 9.62
C TRP A 227 -3.53 6.90 9.32
N ALA A 228 -4.30 7.52 10.21
CA ALA A 228 -5.76 7.63 10.14
C ALA A 228 -6.21 9.08 10.33
N ASP A 229 -7.42 9.40 9.88
CA ASP A 229 -7.99 10.75 10.02
C ASP A 229 -8.37 11.07 11.48
N THR A 230 -8.81 10.05 12.21
CA THR A 230 -9.38 10.14 13.55
C THR A 230 -8.98 8.94 14.39
N LEU A 231 -8.84 9.13 15.71
CA LEU A 231 -8.59 8.04 16.64
C LEU A 231 -9.91 7.34 17.02
N THR A 232 -10.46 6.58 16.08
CA THR A 232 -11.64 5.75 16.30
C THR A 232 -11.37 4.33 15.84
N LYS A 233 -12.00 3.33 16.47
CA LYS A 233 -11.81 1.92 16.08
C LYS A 233 -12.04 1.70 14.57
N PRO A 234 -13.12 2.21 13.93
CA PRO A 234 -13.31 2.05 12.49
C PRO A 234 -12.20 2.69 11.64
N ALA A 235 -11.74 3.90 11.98
CA ALA A 235 -10.68 4.58 11.24
C ALA A 235 -9.33 3.87 11.37
N ILE A 236 -9.03 3.32 12.56
CA ILE A 236 -7.83 2.50 12.78
C ILE A 236 -7.90 1.22 11.95
N LEU A 237 -9.01 0.47 12.01
CA LEU A 237 -9.15 -0.77 11.23
C LEU A 237 -9.04 -0.51 9.71
N GLU A 238 -9.65 0.56 9.21
CA GLU A 238 -9.52 0.94 7.80
C GLU A 238 -8.09 1.33 7.44
N ALA A 239 -7.37 2.06 8.31
CA ALA A 239 -5.97 2.39 8.09
C ALA A 239 -5.05 1.16 8.04
N LEU A 240 -5.30 0.15 8.89
CA LEU A 240 -4.57 -1.12 8.87
C LEU A 240 -4.84 -1.88 7.56
N GLN A 241 -6.10 -2.01 7.13
CA GLN A 241 -6.48 -2.66 5.86
C GLN A 241 -5.96 -1.90 4.62
N ALA A 242 -5.82 -0.59 4.73
CA ALA A 242 -5.22 0.24 3.70
C ALA A 242 -3.69 0.33 3.82
N ARG A 243 -3.09 -0.37 4.79
CA ARG A 243 -1.63 -0.49 4.98
C ARG A 243 -0.95 0.85 5.19
N ARG A 244 -1.66 1.79 5.81
CA ARG A 244 -1.12 3.12 6.07
C ARG A 244 -0.37 3.10 7.39
N THR A 245 0.71 2.33 7.45
CA THR A 245 1.47 2.09 8.67
C THR A 245 2.96 2.40 8.51
N THR A 246 3.60 2.74 9.61
CA THR A 246 5.05 2.93 9.74
C THR A 246 5.54 2.01 10.86
N ALA A 247 6.43 1.08 10.56
CA ALA A 247 7.14 0.27 11.54
C ALA A 247 8.24 1.12 12.19
N MET A 248 8.41 1.07 13.51
CA MET A 248 9.49 1.78 14.21
C MET A 248 9.97 1.05 15.46
N GLU A 249 11.18 1.37 15.87
CA GLU A 249 11.66 1.18 17.24
C GLU A 249 11.97 2.57 17.81
N VAL A 250 11.62 2.81 19.07
CA VAL A 250 11.78 4.13 19.69
C VAL A 250 12.48 4.05 21.04
N SER A 251 13.37 5.02 21.28
CA SER A 251 14.03 5.33 22.53
C SER A 251 14.40 6.82 22.54
N PRO A 252 14.12 7.57 23.62
CA PRO A 252 13.40 7.17 24.82
C PRO A 252 11.92 6.82 24.55
N ALA A 253 11.22 6.31 25.57
CA ALA A 253 9.84 5.82 25.45
C ALA A 253 8.80 6.86 25.02
N ASP A 254 9.14 8.15 25.08
CA ASP A 254 8.33 9.27 24.60
C ASP A 254 8.74 9.76 23.20
N ASP A 255 9.75 9.16 22.55
CA ASP A 255 10.00 9.43 21.14
C ASP A 255 8.89 8.82 20.26
N ARG A 256 8.51 9.57 19.23
CA ARG A 256 7.33 9.37 18.41
C ARG A 256 7.70 9.73 16.98
N ILE A 257 8.12 8.73 16.21
CA ILE A 257 8.58 8.93 14.84
C ILE A 257 7.37 9.07 13.90
N GLU A 258 7.21 10.23 13.31
CA GLU A 258 6.36 10.46 12.15
C GLU A 258 7.24 10.30 10.90
N LEU A 259 7.03 9.24 10.13
CA LEU A 259 7.66 9.05 8.81
C LEU A 259 6.56 8.74 7.79
N LEU A 260 6.37 9.65 6.84
CA LEU A 260 5.30 9.60 5.85
C LEU A 260 5.86 9.71 4.43
N LEU A 261 5.57 8.70 3.61
CA LEU A 261 5.87 8.70 2.18
C LEU A 261 4.62 9.03 1.35
N SER A 262 4.79 9.84 0.32
CA SER A 262 3.81 9.99 -0.76
C SER A 262 4.45 10.02 -2.15
N VAL A 263 3.71 9.52 -3.15
CA VAL A 263 4.04 9.61 -4.57
C VAL A 263 2.87 10.22 -5.33
N ASP A 264 3.09 11.31 -6.06
CA ASP A 264 2.04 12.11 -6.71
C ASP A 264 0.88 12.47 -5.74
N GLY A 265 1.23 12.73 -4.47
CA GLY A 265 0.28 13.03 -3.40
C GLY A 265 -0.48 11.82 -2.84
N ARG A 266 -0.19 10.60 -3.29
CA ARG A 266 -0.78 9.35 -2.75
C ARG A 266 0.14 8.74 -1.70
N TYR A 267 -0.40 8.50 -0.51
CA TYR A 267 0.37 8.08 0.65
C TYR A 267 0.71 6.59 0.66
N GLN A 268 1.69 6.21 1.48
CA GLN A 268 2.06 4.83 1.82
C GLN A 268 0.85 3.94 2.07
N GLY A 269 0.92 2.68 1.62
CA GLY A 269 -0.15 1.69 1.66
C GLY A 269 -1.04 1.67 0.41
N GLN A 270 -1.05 2.74 -0.38
CA GLN A 270 -1.83 2.81 -1.62
C GLN A 270 -1.18 2.05 -2.78
N HIS A 271 -2.06 1.51 -3.63
CA HIS A 271 -1.74 0.99 -4.96
C HIS A 271 -2.56 1.75 -5.98
N PHE A 272 -1.93 2.28 -7.03
CA PHE A 272 -2.62 3.02 -8.08
C PHE A 272 -1.96 2.89 -9.44
N ILE A 273 -2.76 3.16 -10.47
CA ILE A 273 -2.31 3.19 -11.86
C ILE A 273 -1.99 4.63 -12.26
N ARG A 274 -0.88 4.84 -12.97
CA ARG A 274 -0.53 6.13 -13.60
C ARG A 274 0.10 5.93 -14.96
N GLN A 275 0.12 6.98 -15.77
CA GLN A 275 0.90 6.96 -17.01
C GLN A 275 2.40 6.92 -16.69
N GLU A 276 3.18 6.27 -17.55
CA GLU A 276 4.63 6.35 -17.51
C GLU A 276 5.11 7.82 -17.59
N GLY A 277 6.29 8.10 -17.04
CA GLY A 277 6.87 9.43 -16.93
C GLY A 277 7.26 9.78 -15.50
N THR A 278 7.54 11.06 -15.25
CA THR A 278 8.06 11.52 -13.96
C THR A 278 6.98 11.56 -12.88
N ALA A 279 7.25 10.95 -11.72
CA ALA A 279 6.44 11.04 -10.50
C ALA A 279 7.17 11.86 -9.43
N LYS A 280 6.40 12.66 -8.67
CA LYS A 280 6.92 13.42 -7.53
C LYS A 280 6.86 12.57 -6.28
N ILE A 281 8.01 12.33 -5.65
CA ILE A 281 8.12 11.69 -4.35
C ILE A 281 8.31 12.76 -3.29
N ARG A 282 7.58 12.65 -2.18
CA ARG A 282 7.71 13.50 -1.00
C ARG A 282 7.74 12.64 0.25
N ILE A 283 8.73 12.89 1.09
CA ILE A 283 8.99 12.19 2.34
C ILE A 283 9.03 13.24 3.45
N GLU A 284 8.21 13.04 4.48
CA GLU A 284 8.14 13.91 5.64
C GLU A 284 8.55 13.11 6.87
N ALA A 285 9.52 13.63 7.63
CA ALA A 285 10.04 13.00 8.83
C ALA A 285 10.05 13.99 9.99
N ARG A 286 9.53 13.58 11.15
CA ARG A 286 9.54 14.33 12.41
C ARG A 286 9.66 13.36 13.58
N ALA A 287 10.48 13.69 14.56
CA ALA A 287 10.60 12.96 15.82
C ALA A 287 11.18 13.88 16.91
N SER A 288 11.31 13.39 18.14
CA SER A 288 12.07 14.06 19.19
C SER A 288 13.57 13.90 18.95
N THR A 289 14.03 12.68 18.65
CA THR A 289 15.42 12.43 18.28
C THR A 289 15.70 12.81 16.83
N SER A 290 16.89 13.34 16.56
CA SER A 290 17.29 13.81 15.22
C SER A 290 17.53 12.67 14.24
N PHE A 291 17.17 12.86 12.98
CA PHE A 291 17.48 11.96 11.87
C PHE A 291 18.90 12.20 11.36
N ALA A 292 19.64 11.12 11.15
CA ALA A 292 20.94 11.11 10.48
C ALA A 292 20.77 10.93 8.96
N SER A 293 19.86 10.04 8.53
CA SER A 293 19.61 9.81 7.11
C SER A 293 18.20 9.25 6.83
N LEU A 294 17.76 9.47 5.59
CA LEU A 294 16.60 8.82 4.98
C LEU A 294 17.05 8.07 3.73
N LEU A 295 16.59 6.83 3.56
CA LEU A 295 16.89 5.97 2.42
C LEU A 295 15.58 5.65 1.68
N LEU A 296 15.49 6.03 0.42
CA LEU A 296 14.42 5.63 -0.47
C LEU A 296 14.77 4.29 -1.11
N TYR A 297 13.87 3.33 -1.03
CA TYR A 297 13.97 2.04 -1.70
C TYR A 297 13.03 2.01 -2.90
N SER A 298 13.51 1.46 -4.02
CA SER A 298 12.74 1.16 -5.22
C SER A 298 12.82 -0.34 -5.47
N ASN A 299 11.68 -1.04 -5.46
CA ASN A 299 11.63 -2.49 -5.64
C ASN A 299 12.61 -3.25 -4.71
N GLY A 300 12.67 -2.86 -3.44
CA GLY A 300 13.54 -3.50 -2.42
C GLY A 300 15.02 -3.11 -2.48
N ILE A 301 15.43 -2.28 -3.45
CA ILE A 301 16.82 -1.85 -3.61
C ILE A 301 16.94 -0.36 -3.22
N PRO A 302 17.94 0.04 -2.39
CA PRO A 302 18.19 1.46 -2.13
C PRO A 302 18.42 2.23 -3.42
N SER A 303 17.57 3.22 -3.71
CA SER A 303 17.68 4.04 -4.92
C SER A 303 18.34 5.38 -4.65
N ASP A 304 18.05 5.99 -3.50
CA ASP A 304 18.53 7.33 -3.13
C ASP A 304 18.74 7.41 -1.62
N THR A 305 19.72 8.18 -1.18
CA THR A 305 20.02 8.44 0.24
C THR A 305 20.11 9.94 0.48
N PHE A 306 19.42 10.42 1.49
CA PHE A 306 19.49 11.80 1.97
C PHE A 306 20.15 11.83 3.35
N ASN A 307 21.39 12.34 3.40
CA ASN A 307 22.12 12.54 4.65
C ASN A 307 21.83 13.93 5.22
N LEU A 308 21.44 14.00 6.49
CA LEU A 308 21.15 15.27 7.16
C LEU A 308 22.41 15.77 7.86
N VAL A 309 23.01 16.84 7.32
CA VAL A 309 24.22 17.47 7.89
C VAL A 309 23.98 18.99 8.03
N PRO A 310 23.78 19.51 9.25
CA PRO A 310 23.69 18.78 10.52
C PRO A 310 22.43 17.90 10.59
N ALA A 311 22.44 16.91 11.50
CA ALA A 311 21.25 16.11 11.80
C ALA A 311 20.10 17.02 12.26
N SER A 312 18.87 16.62 11.95
CA SER A 312 17.66 17.40 12.25
C SER A 312 16.54 16.50 12.74
N ASN A 313 15.77 16.97 13.71
CA ASN A 313 14.56 16.29 14.22
C ASN A 313 13.33 16.44 13.33
N GLN A 314 13.42 17.29 12.29
CA GLN A 314 12.39 17.44 11.28
C GLN A 314 13.03 17.66 9.91
N THR A 315 12.49 17.01 8.88
CA THR A 315 12.88 17.28 7.50
C THR A 315 11.75 16.96 6.51
N VAL A 316 11.86 17.57 5.33
CA VAL A 316 11.05 17.24 4.16
C VAL A 316 12.01 17.01 3.00
N TRP A 317 11.91 15.84 2.38
CA TRP A 317 12.71 15.48 1.23
C TRP A 317 11.80 15.26 0.01
N GLU A 318 12.01 16.07 -1.04
CA GLU A 318 11.30 15.94 -2.30
C GLU A 318 12.27 15.57 -3.42
N LEU A 319 11.86 14.65 -4.30
CA LEU A 319 12.61 14.21 -5.46
C LEU A 319 11.67 13.70 -6.56
N GLU A 320 12.21 13.52 -7.75
CA GLU A 320 11.48 13.00 -8.91
C GLU A 320 12.02 11.63 -9.31
N LYS A 321 11.13 10.69 -9.65
CA LYS A 321 11.49 9.38 -10.19
C LYS A 321 10.79 9.10 -11.50
N SER A 322 11.51 8.47 -12.43
CA SER A 322 10.92 7.98 -13.67
C SER A 322 10.14 6.70 -13.41
N ILE A 323 8.87 6.68 -13.78
CA ILE A 323 8.01 5.50 -13.75
C ILE A 323 7.89 4.97 -15.16
N GLY A 324 8.35 3.74 -15.39
CA GLY A 324 8.19 3.05 -16.67
C GLY A 324 6.93 2.19 -16.71
N LEU A 325 6.78 1.37 -17.76
CA LEU A 325 5.74 0.35 -17.83
C LEU A 325 5.93 -0.74 -16.78
N GLY A 326 4.83 -1.26 -16.25
CA GLY A 326 4.83 -2.33 -15.25
C GLY A 326 4.73 -1.78 -13.82
N THR A 327 4.97 -2.64 -12.85
CA THR A 327 4.80 -2.31 -11.43
C THR A 327 6.12 -1.86 -10.81
N VAL A 328 6.08 -0.77 -10.07
CA VAL A 328 7.16 -0.30 -9.18
C VAL A 328 6.58 0.03 -7.82
N TYR A 329 7.34 -0.19 -6.76
CA TYR A 329 7.00 0.29 -5.43
C TYR A 329 8.13 1.06 -4.78
N TYR A 330 7.74 2.01 -3.94
CA TYR A 330 8.65 2.81 -3.12
C TYR A 330 8.32 2.66 -1.64
N PHE A 331 9.33 2.52 -0.79
CA PHE A 331 9.20 2.70 0.66
C PHE A 331 10.45 3.42 1.19
N VAL A 332 10.37 3.95 2.41
CA VAL A 332 11.47 4.69 3.04
C VAL A 332 11.92 3.98 4.30
N LYS A 333 13.23 3.95 4.53
CA LYS A 333 13.85 3.65 5.82
C LYS A 333 14.48 4.93 6.38
N ALA A 334 14.19 5.26 7.64
CA ALA A 334 14.82 6.35 8.36
C ALA A 334 15.80 5.81 9.41
N LEU A 335 16.86 6.56 9.66
CA LEU A 335 17.84 6.28 10.72
C LEU A 335 18.02 7.54 11.58
N GLN A 336 17.76 7.42 12.88
CA GLN A 336 18.02 8.46 13.88
C GLN A 336 19.46 8.41 14.39
N THR A 337 19.91 9.49 15.05
CA THR A 337 21.29 9.67 15.51
C THR A 337 21.70 8.73 16.65
N ASP A 338 20.74 8.17 17.37
CA ASP A 338 20.90 7.15 18.40
C ASP A 338 20.88 5.71 17.86
N GLY A 339 20.58 5.54 16.57
CA GLY A 339 20.54 4.25 15.89
C GLY A 339 19.13 3.72 15.64
N ASP A 340 18.10 4.40 16.14
CA ASP A 340 16.70 3.99 15.98
C ASP A 340 16.25 4.08 14.53
N ARG A 341 15.38 3.15 14.13
CA ARG A 341 14.98 2.94 12.73
C ARG A 341 13.47 2.96 12.57
N ALA A 342 13.03 3.45 11.41
CA ALA A 342 11.65 3.38 10.99
C ALA A 342 11.51 3.01 9.52
N TRP A 343 10.44 2.31 9.15
CA TRP A 343 10.12 1.90 7.78
C TRP A 343 8.68 2.27 7.45
N THR A 344 8.48 2.92 6.31
CA THR A 344 7.13 3.12 5.79
C THR A 344 6.61 1.84 5.15
N SER A 345 5.29 1.71 5.11
CA SER A 345 4.62 0.86 4.11
C SER A 345 4.94 1.33 2.69
N PRO A 346 4.78 0.47 1.67
CA PRO A 346 5.11 0.82 0.30
C PRO A 346 3.98 1.62 -0.38
N VAL A 347 4.35 2.45 -1.36
CA VAL A 347 3.42 2.98 -2.37
C VAL A 347 3.64 2.18 -3.65
N HIS A 348 2.62 1.45 -4.10
CA HIS A 348 2.66 0.65 -5.33
C HIS A 348 2.08 1.41 -6.51
N ILE A 349 2.75 1.32 -7.65
CA ILE A 349 2.45 2.08 -8.84
C ILE A 349 2.50 1.16 -10.05
N ASP A 350 1.37 1.02 -10.73
CA ASP A 350 1.32 0.40 -12.05
C ASP A 350 1.46 1.50 -13.11
N GLY A 351 2.64 1.56 -13.70
CA GLY A 351 2.91 2.37 -14.86
C GLY A 351 2.29 1.74 -16.10
N VAL A 352 1.36 2.48 -16.71
CA VAL A 352 0.77 2.10 -17.99
C VAL A 352 1.29 3.02 -19.08
N ALA A 353 1.28 2.52 -20.31
CA ALA A 353 1.61 3.34 -21.46
C ALA A 353 0.74 4.58 -21.46
N GLU A 354 1.32 5.69 -21.88
CA GLU A 354 0.56 6.90 -22.17
C GLU A 354 -0.66 6.51 -23.02
N LYS A 355 -1.86 7.05 -22.70
CA LYS A 355 -3.06 6.75 -23.50
C LYS A 355 -2.71 6.96 -24.95
N SER A 356 -2.90 5.94 -25.80
CA SER A 356 -2.58 6.00 -27.22
C SER A 356 -2.90 7.39 -27.77
N PRO A 357 -1.89 8.17 -28.19
CA PRO A 357 -2.13 9.53 -28.66
C PRO A 357 -2.88 9.53 -30.00
N VAL A 358 -3.17 8.34 -30.54
CA VAL A 358 -3.94 8.10 -31.76
C VAL A 358 -5.24 7.39 -31.38
N VAL A 359 -6.36 8.12 -31.48
CA VAL A 359 -7.71 7.59 -31.27
C VAL A 359 -8.53 7.74 -32.53
N THR A 360 -9.74 7.19 -32.54
CA THR A 360 -10.70 7.38 -33.64
C THR A 360 -11.99 7.98 -33.11
N TRP A 361 -12.61 8.88 -33.88
CA TRP A 361 -13.89 9.47 -33.53
C TRP A 361 -14.81 9.62 -34.77
N PRO A 362 -16.03 9.05 -34.74
CA PRO A 362 -16.58 8.21 -33.67
C PRO A 362 -15.90 6.82 -33.58
N THR A 363 -15.90 6.24 -32.38
CA THR A 363 -15.56 4.83 -32.12
C THR A 363 -16.70 4.19 -31.30
N PRO A 364 -17.24 3.02 -31.68
CA PRO A 364 -16.86 2.18 -32.82
C PRO A 364 -17.12 2.82 -34.19
N ILE A 365 -16.29 2.48 -35.18
CA ILE A 365 -16.42 2.91 -36.57
C ILE A 365 -17.54 2.11 -37.23
N ARG A 366 -18.59 2.81 -37.68
CA ARG A 366 -19.69 2.21 -38.47
C ARG A 366 -19.46 2.39 -39.98
N ASN A 367 -19.35 3.64 -40.41
CA ASN A 367 -19.22 4.03 -41.81
C ASN A 367 -18.00 4.92 -42.09
N PHE A 368 -17.64 5.77 -41.13
CA PHE A 368 -16.55 6.71 -41.24
C PHE A 368 -16.08 7.12 -39.84
N SER A 369 -14.78 7.35 -39.71
CA SER A 369 -14.18 7.90 -38.49
C SER A 369 -12.96 8.74 -38.84
N ARG A 370 -12.60 9.63 -37.93
CA ARG A 370 -11.37 10.41 -37.98
C ARG A 370 -10.36 9.82 -37.02
N ILE A 371 -9.17 9.50 -37.53
CA ILE A 371 -7.99 9.17 -36.73
C ILE A 371 -7.47 10.50 -36.16
N VAL A 372 -7.74 10.73 -34.88
CA VAL A 372 -7.38 11.94 -34.14
C VAL A 372 -6.06 11.71 -33.43
N PHE A 373 -5.16 12.67 -33.53
CA PHE A 373 -3.84 12.64 -32.91
C PHE A 373 -3.35 14.03 -32.56
N THR A 374 -2.35 14.13 -31.70
CA THR A 374 -1.65 15.39 -31.42
C THR A 374 -0.72 15.72 -32.59
N PRO A 375 -0.83 16.87 -33.27
CA PRO A 375 0.10 17.25 -34.33
C PRO A 375 1.56 17.37 -33.84
N LEU A 376 2.50 17.05 -34.72
CA LEU A 376 3.92 17.31 -34.51
C LEU A 376 4.19 18.77 -34.92
N PRO A 377 4.83 19.61 -34.09
CA PRO A 377 5.15 20.97 -34.48
C PRO A 377 5.95 21.01 -35.78
N GLY A 378 5.52 21.81 -36.76
CA GLY A 378 6.16 21.88 -38.07
C GLY A 378 6.07 20.58 -38.89
N ALA A 379 5.05 19.75 -38.66
CA ALA A 379 4.83 18.53 -39.43
C ALA A 379 4.72 18.84 -40.93
N ILE A 380 5.52 18.13 -41.73
CA ILE A 380 5.50 18.17 -43.20
C ILE A 380 4.75 16.96 -43.79
N SER A 381 4.59 15.88 -43.03
CA SER A 381 3.81 14.71 -43.47
C SER A 381 3.22 13.94 -42.30
N VAL A 382 2.06 13.31 -42.54
CA VAL A 382 1.44 12.34 -41.63
C VAL A 382 0.90 11.14 -42.41
N LYS A 383 1.10 9.94 -41.88
CA LYS A 383 0.69 8.67 -42.49
C LYS A 383 0.15 7.72 -41.42
N ALA A 384 -1.02 7.14 -41.65
CA ALA A 384 -1.60 6.08 -40.83
C ALA A 384 -1.52 4.73 -41.56
N VAL A 385 -1.07 3.69 -40.87
CA VAL A 385 -1.12 2.30 -41.32
C VAL A 385 -2.02 1.51 -40.38
N ILE A 386 -3.03 0.86 -40.93
CA ILE A 386 -4.03 0.09 -40.19
C ILE A 386 -3.72 -1.40 -40.31
N PHE A 387 -3.73 -2.10 -39.19
CA PHE A 387 -3.47 -3.54 -39.08
C PHE A 387 -4.65 -4.25 -38.40
N ASP A 388 -4.89 -5.49 -38.77
CA ASP A 388 -5.77 -6.38 -37.99
C ASP A 388 -5.00 -7.03 -36.82
N LEU A 389 -5.70 -7.87 -36.05
CA LEU A 389 -5.14 -8.59 -34.89
C LEU A 389 -4.03 -9.59 -35.26
N SER A 390 -3.96 -10.03 -36.52
CA SER A 390 -2.89 -10.92 -37.00
C SER A 390 -1.61 -10.18 -37.39
N GLY A 391 -1.64 -8.83 -37.37
CA GLY A 391 -0.56 -7.98 -37.86
C GLY A 391 -0.59 -7.78 -39.38
N GLN A 392 -1.63 -8.23 -40.08
CA GLN A 392 -1.75 -8.00 -41.52
C GLN A 392 -2.08 -6.52 -41.80
N LYS A 393 -1.35 -5.91 -42.74
CA LYS A 393 -1.63 -4.54 -43.21
C LYS A 393 -2.95 -4.50 -43.99
N ILE A 394 -3.91 -3.77 -43.47
CA ILE A 394 -5.26 -3.60 -44.05
C ILE A 394 -5.32 -2.42 -45.01
N LYS A 395 -4.78 -1.27 -44.58
CA LYS A 395 -4.81 -0.03 -45.35
C LYS A 395 -3.71 0.91 -44.91
N GLU A 396 -3.23 1.73 -45.83
CA GLU A 396 -2.30 2.81 -45.58
C GLU A 396 -2.92 4.10 -46.13
N ILE A 397 -2.89 5.16 -45.33
CA ILE A 397 -3.57 6.42 -45.62
C ILE A 397 -2.60 7.56 -45.30
N THR A 398 -2.24 8.33 -46.32
CA THR A 398 -1.46 9.58 -46.16
C THR A 398 -2.44 10.72 -45.92
N GLY A 399 -2.23 11.49 -44.86
CA GLY A 399 -3.05 12.67 -44.57
C GLY A 399 -2.76 13.79 -45.55
N SER A 400 -3.81 14.48 -46.00
CA SER A 400 -3.69 15.63 -46.90
C SER A 400 -3.10 16.86 -46.21
N GLN A 401 -3.28 16.98 -44.89
CA GLN A 401 -2.71 18.03 -44.05
C GLN A 401 -2.03 17.38 -42.82
N PRO A 402 -0.73 17.65 -42.58
CA PRO A 402 0.05 16.99 -41.52
C PRO A 402 -0.44 17.21 -40.09
N ASP A 403 -1.21 18.27 -39.88
CA ASP A 403 -1.76 18.74 -38.60
C ASP A 403 -3.25 18.40 -38.41
N GLN A 404 -3.90 17.75 -39.38
CA GLN A 404 -5.32 17.42 -39.32
C GLN A 404 -5.58 15.91 -39.15
N PRO A 405 -6.71 15.53 -38.52
CA PRO A 405 -7.12 14.13 -38.41
C PRO A 405 -7.25 13.42 -39.78
N ILE A 406 -6.87 12.14 -39.84
CA ILE A 406 -6.97 11.34 -41.07
C ILE A 406 -8.32 10.63 -41.13
N GLY A 407 -9.07 10.79 -42.23
CA GLY A 407 -10.33 10.07 -42.43
C GLY A 407 -10.12 8.61 -42.81
N TRP A 408 -10.91 7.70 -42.21
CA TRP A 408 -11.00 6.30 -42.62
C TRP A 408 -12.46 5.84 -42.68
N ASP A 409 -12.79 5.12 -43.76
CA ASP A 409 -14.12 4.64 -44.12
C ASP A 409 -14.39 3.18 -43.73
N GLY A 410 -13.51 2.56 -42.94
CA GLY A 410 -13.66 1.15 -42.54
C GLY A 410 -13.45 0.16 -43.69
N LYS A 411 -12.76 0.57 -44.77
CA LYS A 411 -12.43 -0.30 -45.92
C LYS A 411 -10.96 -0.65 -45.97
N ASP A 412 -10.64 -1.79 -46.57
CA ASP A 412 -9.28 -2.24 -46.89
C ASP A 412 -8.71 -1.50 -48.13
N ALA A 413 -7.46 -1.81 -48.49
CA ALA A 413 -6.80 -1.24 -49.66
C ALA A 413 -7.47 -1.58 -51.02
N ARG A 414 -8.33 -2.60 -51.07
CA ARG A 414 -9.11 -2.99 -52.27
C ARG A 414 -10.51 -2.37 -52.29
N GLY A 415 -10.83 -1.51 -51.33
CA GLY A 415 -12.15 -0.89 -51.19
C GLY A 415 -13.22 -1.84 -50.65
N ARG A 416 -12.84 -2.98 -50.07
CA ARG A 416 -13.78 -3.90 -49.42
C ARG A 416 -13.94 -3.52 -47.96
N GLN A 417 -15.14 -3.67 -47.45
CA GLN A 417 -15.45 -3.46 -46.05
C GLN A 417 -14.68 -4.45 -45.16
N VAL A 418 -14.01 -3.94 -44.11
CA VAL A 418 -13.28 -4.80 -43.15
C VAL A 418 -14.26 -5.51 -42.19
N MET A 419 -13.83 -6.57 -41.50
CA MET A 419 -14.69 -7.28 -40.55
C MET A 419 -14.96 -6.46 -39.27
N ASN A 420 -16.00 -6.83 -38.52
CA ASN A 420 -16.18 -6.29 -37.17
C ASN A 420 -15.04 -6.80 -36.28
N GLY A 421 -14.45 -5.92 -35.47
CA GLY A 421 -13.32 -6.29 -34.64
C GLY A 421 -12.42 -5.12 -34.27
N VAL A 422 -11.34 -5.44 -33.56
CA VAL A 422 -10.32 -4.48 -33.13
C VAL A 422 -9.24 -4.36 -34.19
N TYR A 423 -8.81 -3.13 -34.45
CA TYR A 423 -7.74 -2.79 -35.39
C TYR A 423 -6.70 -1.90 -34.71
N PHE A 424 -5.43 -2.09 -35.08
CA PHE A 424 -4.32 -1.25 -34.63
C PHE A 424 -3.97 -0.20 -35.69
N ILE A 425 -3.59 0.98 -35.24
CA ILE A 425 -3.19 2.11 -36.08
C ILE A 425 -1.77 2.48 -35.72
N ARG A 426 -0.85 2.45 -36.69
CA ARG A 426 0.47 3.07 -36.57
C ARG A 426 0.48 4.38 -37.34
N LEU A 427 0.63 5.49 -36.62
CA LEU A 427 0.75 6.83 -37.18
C LEU A 427 2.22 7.24 -37.23
N GLU A 428 2.68 7.74 -38.36
CA GLU A 428 4.02 8.30 -38.55
C GLU A 428 3.88 9.77 -38.95
N GLN A 429 4.48 10.68 -38.18
CA GLN A 429 4.58 12.11 -38.45
C GLN A 429 6.03 12.47 -38.72
N ARG A 430 6.29 13.33 -39.69
CA ARG A 430 7.64 13.86 -39.97
C ARG A 430 7.63 15.38 -39.94
N SER A 431 8.63 15.99 -39.33
CA SER A 431 8.98 17.41 -39.44
C SER A 431 10.37 17.55 -40.07
N ALA A 432 10.91 18.77 -40.12
CA ALA A 432 12.28 19.01 -40.56
C ALA A 432 13.35 18.44 -39.59
N THR A 433 12.99 18.26 -38.32
CA THR A 433 13.94 17.92 -37.24
C THR A 433 13.72 16.54 -36.65
N GLU A 434 12.52 15.95 -36.80
CA GLU A 434 12.21 14.66 -36.19
C GLU A 434 11.16 13.84 -36.96
N THR A 435 11.14 12.54 -36.68
CA THR A 435 10.07 11.62 -37.09
C THR A 435 9.48 10.99 -35.84
N ARG A 436 8.17 11.18 -35.62
CA ARG A 436 7.44 10.59 -34.49
C ARG A 436 6.54 9.46 -34.97
N THR A 437 6.67 8.30 -34.35
CA THR A 437 5.77 7.16 -34.56
C THR A 437 4.90 6.97 -33.32
N SER A 438 3.60 6.79 -33.52
CA SER A 438 2.62 6.61 -32.45
C SER A 438 1.67 5.45 -32.76
N LEU A 439 1.18 4.78 -31.72
CA LEU A 439 0.26 3.66 -31.85
C LEU A 439 -1.12 4.01 -31.29
N GLY A 440 -2.15 3.52 -31.96
CA GLY A 440 -3.56 3.63 -31.59
C GLY A 440 -4.30 2.32 -31.75
N LYS A 441 -5.48 2.24 -31.12
CA LYS A 441 -6.43 1.15 -31.35
C LYS A 441 -7.80 1.71 -31.69
N THR A 442 -8.54 0.99 -32.53
CA THR A 442 -9.92 1.30 -32.87
C THR A 442 -10.76 0.03 -32.94
N MET A 443 -12.07 0.19 -33.00
CA MET A 443 -13.02 -0.90 -33.16
C MET A 443 -13.93 -0.57 -34.33
N VAL A 444 -14.06 -1.50 -35.28
CA VAL A 444 -15.10 -1.46 -36.31
C VAL A 444 -16.26 -2.30 -35.82
N SER A 445 -17.45 -1.71 -35.78
CA SER A 445 -18.69 -2.39 -35.41
C SER A 445 -19.80 -1.87 -36.29
N ARG A 446 -20.36 -2.74 -37.12
CA ARG A 446 -21.47 -2.41 -38.01
C ARG A 446 -22.81 -2.76 -37.39
#